data_AF-A0AAN9YSR4-F1
#
_entry.id   AF-A0AAN9YSR4-F1
#
_cell.length_a   1.000
_cell.length_b   1.000
_cell.length_c   1.000
_cell.angle_alpha   90.00
_cell.angle_beta   90.00
_cell.angle_gamma   90.00
#
_symmetry.space_group_name_H-M   'P 1'
#
loop_
_entity.id
_entity.type
_entity.pdbx_description
1 polymer ?
#
loop_
_entity_poly.entity_id
_entity_poly.type
_entity_poly.pdbx_seq_one_letter_code
_entity_poly.pdbx_strand_id
1 'polypeptide(L)'
;MKFLNIILLATSAAALAVNSRSLQGRNRVDHEAAVLARQNVGQGEQGLNDLAARRHGHHRGGNKGHGGNNGGNQGGGATNGTAAASINTIIRSVATGQTLVLKEVNGVPGNECLTFRNNGEIVDAACVDDAADRQMTPATVGGASVTKVQRSFTAGFRPDLVGVEACVGFNGTHFRAENCASSAKSGIEMVQFDGTALRAPSGACASGHDDLAQLTVDPNGANCAQFDTTAVTPTAS
;
A
#
# COMPACT_ATOMS: atom_id res chain seq x y z
N MET A 1 13.77 -37.58 51.09
CA MET A 1 12.30 -37.55 51.26
C MET A 1 11.72 -36.94 50.00
N LYS A 2 10.88 -37.70 49.27
CA LYS A 2 10.23 -37.31 48.00
C LYS A 2 8.72 -37.37 48.20
N PHE A 3 8.01 -36.27 48.03
CA PHE A 3 6.56 -36.16 47.78
C PHE A 3 6.36 -34.80 47.08
N LEU A 4 6.11 -34.68 45.77
CA LEU A 4 4.95 -35.04 44.92
C LEU A 4 3.76 -34.08 45.02
N ASN A 5 3.52 -33.37 43.90
CA ASN A 5 2.27 -32.82 43.34
C ASN A 5 1.46 -31.73 44.08
N ILE A 6 1.11 -30.66 43.35
CA ILE A 6 -0.25 -30.45 42.80
C ILE A 6 -0.18 -29.40 41.67
N ILE A 7 -0.66 -29.78 40.49
CA ILE A 7 -0.94 -28.92 39.33
C ILE A 7 -2.38 -28.42 39.48
N LEU A 8 -2.61 -27.11 39.39
CA LEU A 8 -3.95 -26.54 39.23
C LEU A 8 -4.11 -26.03 37.80
N LEU A 9 -4.85 -26.79 36.99
CA LEU A 9 -5.46 -26.32 35.74
C LEU A 9 -6.81 -25.68 36.09
N ALA A 10 -6.97 -24.40 35.79
CA ALA A 10 -8.28 -23.76 35.74
C ALA A 10 -8.56 -23.32 34.31
N THR A 11 -9.36 -24.12 33.60
CA THR A 11 -10.02 -23.73 32.36
C THR A 11 -11.28 -22.95 32.72
N SER A 12 -11.46 -21.79 32.11
CA SER A 12 -12.73 -21.05 32.16
C SER A 12 -13.11 -20.68 30.73
N ALA A 13 -13.96 -21.51 30.14
CA ALA A 13 -14.73 -21.17 28.97
C ALA A 13 -16.06 -20.56 29.45
N ALA A 14 -16.34 -19.32 29.05
CA ALA A 14 -17.67 -18.74 29.14
C ALA A 14 -18.06 -18.26 27.74
N ALA A 15 -18.94 -19.03 27.11
CA ALA A 15 -19.67 -18.62 25.93
C ALA A 15 -20.83 -17.72 26.37
N LEU A 16 -20.91 -16.51 25.81
CA LEU A 16 -22.11 -15.67 25.85
C LEU A 16 -22.60 -15.49 24.42
N ALA A 17 -23.58 -16.31 24.06
CA ALA A 17 -24.43 -16.09 22.91
C ALA A 17 -25.49 -15.05 23.27
N VAL A 18 -25.49 -13.91 22.60
CA VAL A 18 -26.62 -12.97 22.61
C VAL A 18 -27.35 -13.10 21.28
N ASN A 19 -28.51 -13.75 21.36
CA ASN A 19 -29.51 -13.80 20.32
C ASN A 19 -30.46 -12.63 20.55
N SER A 20 -30.53 -11.69 19.60
CA SER A 20 -31.54 -10.63 19.59
C SER A 20 -32.17 -10.56 18.21
N ARG A 21 -33.06 -11.50 17.92
CA ARG A 21 -34.10 -11.30 16.91
C ARG A 21 -35.09 -10.27 17.47
N SER A 22 -35.10 -9.08 16.88
CA SER A 22 -36.27 -8.20 16.92
C SER A 22 -36.62 -7.80 15.50
N LEU A 23 -37.69 -8.41 15.02
CA LEU A 23 -38.45 -8.04 13.83
C LEU A 23 -39.33 -6.83 14.19
N GLN A 24 -39.11 -5.70 13.54
CA GLN A 24 -40.06 -4.61 13.29
C GLN A 24 -39.33 -3.71 12.27
N GLY A 25 -39.58 -3.79 10.96
CA GLY A 25 -40.88 -3.62 10.35
C GLY A 25 -41.19 -2.13 10.24
N ARG A 26 -40.62 -1.46 9.22
CA ARG A 26 -41.15 -0.21 8.64
C ARG A 26 -40.49 0.08 7.30
N ASN A 27 -41.17 -0.39 6.26
CA ASN A 27 -41.10 0.17 4.92
C ASN A 27 -41.42 1.66 5.01
N ARG A 28 -40.53 2.51 4.49
CA ARG A 28 -40.90 3.86 4.06
C ARG A 28 -40.23 4.13 2.73
N VAL A 29 -40.99 3.81 1.69
CA VAL A 29 -40.78 4.24 0.31
C VAL A 29 -41.43 5.62 0.24
N ASP A 30 -40.63 6.68 0.26
CA ASP A 30 -41.12 8.01 -0.09
C ASP A 30 -40.67 8.30 -1.52
N HIS A 31 -41.59 8.05 -2.45
CA HIS A 31 -41.63 8.63 -3.78
C HIS A 31 -42.37 9.97 -3.69
N GLU A 32 -41.68 11.08 -3.96
CA GLU A 32 -42.27 12.27 -4.60
C GLU A 32 -41.32 12.62 -5.77
N ALA A 33 -41.68 12.34 -7.02
CA ALA A 33 -42.52 13.18 -7.91
C ALA A 33 -41.93 14.59 -8.05
N ALA A 34 -41.04 14.82 -9.02
CA ALA A 34 -41.30 15.15 -10.43
C ALA A 34 -41.68 16.63 -10.69
N VAL A 35 -41.12 17.14 -11.79
CA VAL A 35 -41.61 18.19 -12.72
C VAL A 35 -40.78 19.47 -12.79
N LEU A 36 -40.54 19.88 -14.06
CA LEU A 36 -39.85 21.04 -14.65
C LEU A 36 -38.37 20.79 -15.02
N ALA A 37 -37.93 20.83 -16.28
CA ALA A 37 -38.60 21.13 -17.53
C ALA A 37 -37.85 20.51 -18.73
N ARG A 38 -38.64 20.14 -19.74
CA ARG A 38 -38.23 19.78 -21.10
C ARG A 38 -37.70 21.01 -21.85
N GLN A 39 -36.89 20.72 -22.87
CA GLN A 39 -36.78 21.37 -24.20
C GLN A 39 -35.36 21.86 -24.50
N ASN A 40 -34.61 21.07 -25.30
CA ASN A 40 -34.26 21.55 -26.63
C ASN A 40 -33.97 20.39 -27.59
N VAL A 41 -34.68 20.46 -28.71
CA VAL A 41 -34.60 19.65 -29.92
C VAL A 41 -33.77 20.45 -30.93
N GLY A 42 -32.92 19.77 -31.70
CA GLY A 42 -32.24 20.30 -32.89
C GLY A 42 -31.03 19.42 -33.21
N GLN A 43 -31.14 18.38 -34.04
CA GLN A 43 -31.08 18.39 -35.51
C GLN A 43 -29.70 18.72 -36.10
N GLY A 44 -29.28 17.88 -37.06
CA GLY A 44 -28.02 17.90 -37.81
C GLY A 44 -27.26 16.59 -37.61
N GLU A 45 -27.51 15.49 -38.31
CA GLU A 45 -27.59 15.27 -39.76
C GLU A 45 -26.30 15.63 -40.51
N GLN A 46 -25.78 14.62 -41.23
CA GLN A 46 -24.86 14.65 -42.38
C GLN A 46 -23.35 14.58 -42.13
N GLY A 47 -22.70 13.59 -42.77
CA GLY A 47 -21.24 13.60 -42.95
C GLY A 47 -20.52 12.28 -43.19
N LEU A 48 -21.07 11.35 -43.99
CA LEU A 48 -20.23 10.40 -44.73
C LEU A 48 -19.53 11.17 -45.85
N ASN A 49 -18.19 11.09 -45.93
CA ASN A 49 -17.29 11.45 -47.03
C ASN A 49 -15.85 11.39 -46.45
N ASP A 50 -14.79 10.96 -47.11
CA ASP A 50 -14.64 10.29 -48.39
C ASP A 50 -13.20 9.73 -48.44
N LEU A 51 -13.07 8.72 -49.27
CA LEU A 51 -11.91 8.30 -50.04
C LEU A 51 -10.55 9.04 -49.88
N ALA A 52 -9.53 8.18 -49.70
CA ALA A 52 -8.34 8.08 -50.57
C ALA A 52 -7.25 9.16 -50.52
N ALA A 53 -6.10 8.79 -49.96
CA ALA A 53 -4.78 8.99 -50.58
C ALA A 53 -3.77 8.01 -49.94
N ARG A 54 -3.44 6.89 -50.58
CA ARG A 54 -2.23 6.75 -51.41
C ARG A 54 -1.01 7.45 -50.81
N ARG A 55 -0.05 6.65 -50.33
CA ARG A 55 1.35 6.77 -50.76
C ARG A 55 2.15 5.50 -50.44
N HIS A 56 2.50 4.82 -51.52
CA HIS A 56 3.60 3.87 -51.62
C HIS A 56 4.93 4.52 -51.20
N GLY A 57 5.83 3.74 -50.60
CA GLY A 57 7.20 4.16 -50.32
C GLY A 57 8.08 2.97 -49.95
N HIS A 58 8.47 2.18 -50.96
CA HIS A 58 9.54 1.19 -50.84
C HIS A 58 10.88 1.87 -50.57
N HIS A 59 11.61 1.47 -49.54
CA HIS A 59 13.07 1.58 -49.55
C HIS A 59 13.73 0.29 -49.01
N ARG A 60 14.27 -0.46 -49.98
CA ARG A 60 15.30 -1.50 -49.82
C ARG A 60 16.66 -0.84 -49.59
N GLY A 61 17.49 -1.51 -48.79
CA GLY A 61 18.93 -1.27 -48.65
C GLY A 61 19.35 -1.71 -47.25
N GLY A 62 19.98 -2.86 -46.99
CA GLY A 62 21.00 -3.53 -47.78
C GLY A 62 22.38 -3.01 -47.35
N ASN A 63 22.93 -3.54 -46.25
CA ASN A 63 24.38 -3.50 -46.05
C ASN A 63 24.86 -4.74 -45.28
N LYS A 64 25.50 -5.65 -46.00
CA LYS A 64 26.37 -6.70 -45.47
C LYS A 64 27.77 -6.11 -45.37
N GLY A 65 28.36 -6.14 -44.18
CA GLY A 65 29.78 -5.85 -43.97
C GLY A 65 30.39 -6.90 -43.06
N HIS A 66 31.08 -7.87 -43.66
CA HIS A 66 32.06 -8.72 -42.97
C HIS A 66 33.39 -7.96 -42.90
N GLY A 67 34.03 -7.98 -41.74
CA GLY A 67 35.40 -7.51 -41.53
C GLY A 67 35.93 -8.07 -40.23
N GLY A 68 36.78 -9.09 -40.30
CA GLY A 68 37.47 -9.66 -39.15
C GLY A 68 38.64 -8.80 -38.68
N ASN A 69 39.13 -9.09 -37.48
CA ASN A 69 40.55 -9.11 -37.17
C ASN A 69 40.79 -9.82 -35.82
N ASN A 70 41.64 -10.85 -35.88
CA ASN A 70 42.31 -11.46 -34.74
C ASN A 70 43.51 -10.61 -34.33
N GLY A 71 43.83 -10.61 -33.04
CA GLY A 71 45.18 -10.34 -32.53
C GLY A 71 45.24 -9.28 -31.43
N GLY A 72 45.74 -9.64 -30.25
CA GLY A 72 46.05 -8.63 -29.22
C GLY A 72 46.19 -9.19 -27.81
N ASN A 73 47.30 -9.87 -27.58
CA ASN A 73 47.77 -10.49 -26.35
C ASN A 73 48.04 -9.49 -25.19
N GLN A 74 47.85 -9.97 -23.96
CA GLN A 74 48.58 -9.66 -22.72
C GLN A 74 48.47 -8.28 -22.04
N GLY A 75 48.06 -8.35 -20.76
CA GLY A 75 48.88 -7.80 -19.66
C GLY A 75 48.23 -6.68 -18.84
N GLY A 76 47.76 -7.03 -17.64
CA GLY A 76 47.37 -6.03 -16.64
C GLY A 76 46.61 -6.64 -15.48
N GLY A 77 47.32 -7.34 -14.59
CA GLY A 77 46.75 -7.79 -13.33
C GLY A 77 46.46 -6.60 -12.40
N ALA A 78 45.22 -6.52 -11.92
CA ALA A 78 44.86 -5.78 -10.72
C ALA A 78 43.85 -6.62 -9.93
N THR A 79 44.40 -7.19 -8.87
CA THR A 79 43.80 -7.61 -7.60
C THR A 79 42.35 -7.24 -7.28
N ASN A 80 41.72 -8.21 -6.60
CA ASN A 80 40.61 -8.12 -5.65
C ASN A 80 39.19 -8.01 -6.22
N GLY A 81 38.42 -9.04 -5.85
CA GLY A 81 37.06 -9.24 -6.26
C GLY A 81 36.10 -8.15 -5.78
N THR A 82 35.06 -7.96 -6.57
CA THR A 82 33.66 -7.78 -6.15
C THR A 82 32.84 -7.61 -7.43
N ALA A 83 32.61 -8.72 -8.14
CA ALA A 83 31.52 -8.81 -9.11
C ALA A 83 30.17 -8.91 -8.36
N ALA A 84 29.90 -7.92 -7.50
CA ALA A 84 28.69 -7.78 -6.70
C ALA A 84 28.24 -6.29 -6.64
N ALA A 85 28.66 -5.48 -7.61
CA ALA A 85 28.44 -4.03 -7.62
C ALA A 85 27.39 -3.56 -8.66
N SER A 86 26.48 -4.44 -9.12
CA SER A 86 25.47 -4.03 -10.12
C SER A 86 24.10 -4.67 -9.99
N ILE A 87 23.74 -5.17 -8.81
CA ILE A 87 22.35 -5.54 -8.47
C ILE A 87 21.88 -4.84 -7.18
N ASN A 88 22.81 -4.30 -6.38
CA ASN A 88 22.52 -3.70 -5.07
C ASN A 88 22.25 -2.18 -5.10
N THR A 89 22.11 -1.57 -6.29
CA THR A 89 21.90 -0.12 -6.46
C THR A 89 20.44 0.24 -6.77
N ILE A 90 19.54 -0.75 -6.90
CA ILE A 90 18.08 -0.54 -6.89
C ILE A 90 17.46 -1.12 -5.62
N ILE A 91 18.19 -1.08 -4.51
CA ILE A 91 17.52 -0.84 -3.23
C ILE A 91 17.56 0.68 -3.12
N ARG A 92 16.46 1.36 -3.47
CA ARG A 92 16.31 2.78 -3.11
C ARG A 92 16.42 2.79 -1.59
N SER A 93 17.58 3.15 -1.05
CA SER A 93 17.74 3.31 0.39
C SER A 93 16.73 4.38 0.80
N VAL A 94 15.63 3.97 1.40
CA VAL A 94 14.67 4.94 1.92
C VAL A 94 15.39 5.68 3.01
N ALA A 95 15.64 6.96 2.78
CA ALA A 95 16.19 7.81 3.81
C ALA A 95 15.18 7.82 4.97
N THR A 96 15.57 7.25 6.10
CA THR A 96 14.79 7.38 7.32
C THR A 96 14.54 8.87 7.60
N GLY A 97 13.32 9.20 7.99
CA GLY A 97 12.88 10.58 8.21
C GLY A 97 12.32 11.32 6.99
N GLN A 98 12.41 10.78 5.77
CA GLN A 98 11.69 11.34 4.63
C GLN A 98 10.21 10.97 4.69
N THR A 99 9.33 11.94 4.46
CA THR A 99 7.88 11.70 4.37
C THR A 99 7.50 11.40 2.93
N LEU A 100 6.68 10.37 2.76
CA LEU A 100 6.39 9.74 1.48
C LEU A 100 4.88 9.60 1.31
N VAL A 101 4.43 9.75 0.07
CA VAL A 101 3.18 9.15 -0.40
C VAL A 101 3.51 7.82 -1.05
N LEU A 102 2.82 6.75 -0.63
CA LEU A 102 3.03 5.39 -1.14
C LEU A 102 1.93 5.06 -2.16
N LYS A 103 2.35 4.81 -3.40
CA LYS A 103 1.47 4.45 -4.52
C LYS A 103 1.62 2.97 -4.85
N GLU A 104 0.58 2.18 -4.68
CA GLU A 104 0.56 0.76 -5.03
C GLU A 104 0.78 0.56 -6.54
N VAL A 105 1.77 -0.26 -6.86
CA VAL A 105 2.10 -0.63 -8.25
C VAL A 105 1.07 -1.65 -8.73
N ASN A 106 0.39 -1.31 -9.84
CA ASN A 106 -0.80 -2.01 -10.32
C ASN A 106 -2.00 -1.95 -9.34
N GLY A 107 -2.04 -0.92 -8.48
CA GLY A 107 -3.21 -0.61 -7.64
C GLY A 107 -4.45 -0.23 -8.45
N VAL A 108 -5.55 0.09 -7.76
CA VAL A 108 -6.81 0.47 -8.41
C VAL A 108 -6.63 1.75 -9.23
N PRO A 109 -6.90 1.78 -10.55
CA PRO A 109 -6.75 2.99 -11.35
C PRO A 109 -7.56 4.16 -10.78
N GLY A 110 -6.89 5.30 -10.56
CA GLY A 110 -7.46 6.49 -9.92
C GLY A 110 -7.55 6.43 -8.39
N ASN A 111 -7.19 5.29 -7.78
CA ASN A 111 -7.16 5.05 -6.34
C ASN A 111 -5.91 4.26 -5.94
N GLU A 112 -4.73 4.72 -6.32
CA GLU A 112 -3.50 3.93 -6.13
C GLU A 112 -2.73 4.26 -4.85
N CYS A 113 -3.05 5.33 -4.12
CA CYS A 113 -2.27 5.78 -2.97
C CYS A 113 -2.89 5.34 -1.65
N LEU A 114 -2.04 4.85 -0.75
CA LEU A 114 -2.46 4.42 0.56
C LEU A 114 -2.98 5.57 1.42
N THR A 115 -3.99 5.28 2.23
CA THR A 115 -4.49 6.14 3.30
C THR A 115 -5.02 5.34 4.46
N PHE A 116 -5.48 6.04 5.48
CA PHE A 116 -6.10 5.48 6.66
C PHE A 116 -7.55 5.92 6.73
N ARG A 117 -8.48 5.00 6.95
CA ARG A 117 -9.84 5.33 7.39
C ARG A 117 -9.80 5.87 8.82
N ASN A 118 -10.90 6.43 9.30
CA ASN A 118 -10.98 6.95 10.67
C ASN A 118 -10.77 5.86 11.74
N ASN A 119 -11.12 4.59 11.45
CA ASN A 119 -10.85 3.44 12.31
C ASN A 119 -9.37 2.96 12.24
N GLY A 120 -8.55 3.58 11.38
CA GLY A 120 -7.14 3.27 11.21
C GLY A 120 -6.84 2.14 10.20
N GLU A 121 -7.85 1.54 9.56
CA GLU A 121 -7.61 0.58 8.48
C GLU A 121 -6.98 1.26 7.26
N ILE A 122 -6.12 0.55 6.55
CA ILE A 122 -5.47 1.06 5.36
C ILE A 122 -6.35 0.78 4.14
N VAL A 123 -6.54 1.81 3.31
CA VAL A 123 -7.22 1.69 2.02
C VAL A 123 -6.50 2.45 0.93
N ASP A 124 -6.70 2.00 -0.29
CA ASP A 124 -6.34 2.66 -1.52
C ASP A 124 -7.30 3.84 -1.79
N ALA A 125 -6.77 4.99 -2.20
CA ALA A 125 -7.55 6.06 -2.82
C ALA A 125 -6.67 7.00 -3.65
N ALA A 126 -7.28 8.04 -4.23
CA ALA A 126 -6.58 8.98 -5.09
C ALA A 126 -5.30 9.54 -4.45
N CYS A 127 -4.25 9.65 -5.26
CA CYS A 127 -2.97 10.23 -4.86
C CYS A 127 -3.10 11.74 -4.69
N VAL A 128 -2.87 12.21 -3.47
CA VAL A 128 -2.90 13.62 -3.08
C VAL A 128 -1.70 13.88 -2.20
N ASP A 129 -0.72 14.63 -2.72
CA ASP A 129 0.60 14.79 -2.10
C ASP A 129 0.56 15.67 -0.84
N ASP A 130 -0.40 16.58 -0.73
CA ASP A 130 -0.56 17.51 0.39
C ASP A 130 -1.52 17.00 1.47
N ALA A 131 -2.17 15.86 1.28
CA ALA A 131 -3.06 15.26 2.28
C ALA A 131 -2.29 14.48 3.33
N ALA A 132 -2.34 14.93 4.59
CA ALA A 132 -1.60 14.34 5.70
C ALA A 132 -1.93 12.84 5.90
N ASP A 133 -3.19 12.44 5.67
CA ASP A 133 -3.63 11.04 5.78
C ASP A 133 -3.15 10.13 4.63
N ARG A 134 -2.44 10.66 3.63
CA ARG A 134 -1.74 9.93 2.56
C ARG A 134 -0.24 9.80 2.79
N GLN A 135 0.26 10.49 3.80
CA GLN A 135 1.67 10.62 4.06
C GLN A 135 2.14 9.66 5.16
N MET A 136 3.28 9.04 4.93
CA MET A 136 3.93 8.13 5.86
C MET A 136 5.42 8.40 5.95
N THR A 137 6.02 8.19 7.11
CA THR A 137 7.43 8.48 7.35
C THR A 137 8.13 7.24 7.92
N PRO A 138 8.95 6.56 7.11
CA PRO A 138 9.83 5.50 7.61
C PRO A 138 10.81 6.07 8.64
N ALA A 139 10.87 5.45 9.81
CA ALA A 139 11.59 5.96 10.97
C ALA A 139 12.09 4.83 11.87
N THR A 140 12.80 5.20 12.93
CA THR A 140 13.21 4.29 14.00
C THR A 140 12.65 4.80 15.32
N VAL A 141 11.92 3.95 16.05
CA VAL A 141 11.35 4.26 17.37
C VAL A 141 11.79 3.17 18.34
N GLY A 142 12.48 3.56 19.43
CA GLY A 142 12.98 2.60 20.42
C GLY A 142 13.93 1.54 19.85
N GLY A 143 14.64 1.85 18.74
CA GLY A 143 15.53 0.92 18.05
C GLY A 143 14.85 0.00 17.03
N ALA A 144 13.52 0.03 16.90
CA ALA A 144 12.77 -0.71 15.89
C ALA A 144 12.46 0.16 14.67
N SER A 145 12.61 -0.39 13.46
CA SER A 145 12.12 0.25 12.23
C SER A 145 10.60 0.27 12.21
N VAL A 146 10.03 1.43 11.91
CA VAL A 146 8.58 1.66 11.86
C VAL A 146 8.23 2.54 10.68
N THR A 147 6.97 2.48 10.23
CA THR A 147 6.39 3.45 9.30
C THR A 147 5.39 4.31 10.06
N LYS A 148 5.75 5.57 10.33
CA LYS A 148 4.86 6.53 11.00
C LYS A 148 3.76 7.01 10.07
N VAL A 149 2.58 7.28 10.64
CA VAL A 149 1.40 7.79 9.95
C VAL A 149 1.29 9.29 10.22
N GLN A 150 1.25 10.13 9.18
CA GLN A 150 1.12 11.59 9.30
C GLN A 150 -0.34 12.04 9.48
N ARG A 151 -1.11 11.33 10.30
CA ARG A 151 -2.53 11.58 10.51
C ARG A 151 -2.86 11.70 11.99
N SER A 152 -3.61 12.73 12.37
CA SER A 152 -4.25 12.79 13.67
C SER A 152 -5.55 11.99 13.69
N PHE A 153 -5.80 11.31 14.81
CA PHE A 153 -7.04 10.57 15.05
C PHE A 153 -7.94 11.31 16.04
N THR A 154 -9.25 11.09 15.92
CA THR A 154 -10.26 11.68 16.78
C THR A 154 -10.91 10.62 17.67
N ALA A 155 -11.41 11.07 18.83
CA ALA A 155 -11.99 10.18 19.83
C ALA A 155 -13.22 9.39 19.36
N GLY A 156 -13.90 9.85 18.31
CA GLY A 156 -15.09 9.18 17.78
C GLY A 156 -14.81 7.84 17.08
N PHE A 157 -13.56 7.59 16.66
CA PHE A 157 -13.21 6.39 15.89
C PHE A 157 -12.01 5.63 16.46
N ARG A 158 -10.95 6.35 16.85
CA ARG A 158 -9.74 5.79 17.46
C ARG A 158 -9.35 6.62 18.69
N PRO A 159 -10.13 6.52 19.78
CA PRO A 159 -9.81 7.25 21.02
C PRO A 159 -8.46 6.85 21.61
N ASP A 160 -8.02 5.62 21.36
CA ASP A 160 -6.70 5.11 21.72
C ASP A 160 -5.55 5.80 20.97
N LEU A 161 -5.82 6.42 19.81
CA LEU A 161 -4.83 7.12 18.99
C LEU A 161 -4.89 8.65 19.08
N VAL A 162 -5.74 9.21 19.95
CA VAL A 162 -5.82 10.67 20.13
C VAL A 162 -4.58 11.19 20.84
N GLY A 163 -3.87 12.12 20.20
CA GLY A 163 -2.70 12.79 20.79
C GLY A 163 -1.46 11.89 20.93
N VAL A 164 -1.45 10.73 20.29
CA VAL A 164 -0.28 9.82 20.24
C VAL A 164 0.25 9.72 18.82
N GLU A 165 1.52 9.35 18.71
CA GLU A 165 2.14 9.07 17.42
C GLU A 165 1.65 7.70 16.91
N ALA A 166 1.05 7.72 15.71
CA ALA A 166 0.57 6.51 15.06
C ALA A 166 1.62 5.94 14.09
N CYS A 167 1.73 4.62 14.07
CA CYS A 167 2.56 3.83 13.17
C CYS A 167 1.69 2.77 12.48
N VAL A 168 2.16 2.25 11.34
CA VAL A 168 1.54 1.05 10.77
C VAL A 168 1.92 -0.15 11.63
N GLY A 169 0.91 -0.87 12.10
CA GLY A 169 1.07 -2.08 12.90
C GLY A 169 0.33 -3.26 12.29
N PHE A 170 0.90 -4.46 12.47
CA PHE A 170 0.32 -5.74 12.12
C PHE A 170 -0.18 -6.44 13.38
N ASN A 171 -1.46 -6.81 13.38
CA ASN A 171 -2.10 -7.49 14.52
C ASN A 171 -2.22 -9.01 14.35
N GLY A 172 -1.51 -9.59 13.38
CA GLY A 172 -1.63 -11.00 12.99
C GLY A 172 -2.58 -11.25 11.80
N THR A 173 -3.44 -10.30 11.43
CA THR A 173 -4.34 -10.45 10.27
C THR A 173 -4.37 -9.27 9.31
N HIS A 174 -4.25 -8.04 9.81
CA HIS A 174 -4.33 -6.82 9.01
C HIS A 174 -3.25 -5.81 9.40
N PHE A 175 -2.92 -4.93 8.46
CA PHE A 175 -2.18 -3.71 8.76
C PHE A 175 -3.16 -2.58 9.06
N ARG A 176 -2.89 -1.84 10.13
CA ARG A 176 -3.67 -0.66 10.53
C ARG A 176 -2.82 0.33 11.32
N ALA A 177 -3.33 1.53 11.52
CA ALA A 177 -2.74 2.50 12.43
C ALA A 177 -2.78 2.00 13.88
N GLU A 178 -1.65 2.09 14.55
CA GLU A 178 -1.41 1.67 15.93
C GLU A 178 -0.53 2.67 16.65
N ASN A 179 -0.60 2.73 17.98
CA ASN A 179 0.32 3.58 18.74
C ASN A 179 1.75 3.04 18.57
N CYS A 180 2.67 3.90 18.10
CA CYS A 180 4.06 3.52 17.84
C CYS A 180 4.77 2.90 19.06
N ALA A 181 4.34 3.24 20.28
CA ALA A 181 4.89 2.70 21.51
C ALA A 181 4.34 1.32 21.93
N SER A 182 3.34 0.77 21.22
CA SER A 182 2.61 -0.45 21.63
C SER A 182 3.24 -1.78 21.18
N SER A 183 4.37 -1.75 20.47
CA SER A 183 4.91 -2.88 19.69
C SER A 183 5.29 -4.13 20.50
N ALA A 184 5.74 -3.98 21.75
CA ALA A 184 6.21 -5.12 22.54
C ALA A 184 5.15 -5.70 23.51
N LYS A 185 4.09 -4.96 23.82
CA LYS A 185 3.16 -5.32 24.91
C LYS A 185 1.82 -5.88 24.43
N SER A 186 1.46 -5.64 23.18
CA SER A 186 0.11 -5.93 22.66
C SER A 186 0.08 -6.99 21.56
N GLY A 187 1.20 -7.67 21.27
CA GLY A 187 1.29 -8.60 20.14
C GLY A 187 1.14 -7.92 18.77
N ILE A 188 1.37 -6.60 18.71
CA ILE A 188 1.34 -5.81 17.48
C ILE A 188 2.77 -5.66 16.97
N GLU A 189 3.02 -6.13 15.77
CA GLU A 189 4.32 -5.93 15.14
C GLU A 189 4.34 -4.61 14.36
N MET A 190 5.33 -3.76 14.57
CA MET A 190 5.41 -2.51 13.81
C MET A 190 5.91 -2.78 12.40
N VAL A 191 5.14 -2.33 11.43
CA VAL A 191 5.42 -2.50 10.01
C VAL A 191 6.44 -1.44 9.59
N GLN A 192 7.42 -1.87 8.83
CA GLN A 192 8.41 -1.03 8.19
C GLN A 192 8.16 -0.97 6.68
N PHE A 193 8.58 0.13 6.07
CA PHE A 193 8.72 0.23 4.62
C PHE A 193 10.18 0.01 4.25
N ASP A 194 10.47 -1.03 3.47
CA ASP A 194 11.84 -1.42 3.10
C ASP A 194 12.37 -0.69 1.84
N GLY A 195 11.54 0.17 1.24
CA GLY A 195 11.83 0.85 -0.02
C GLY A 195 10.97 0.41 -1.17
N THR A 196 10.36 -0.77 -1.08
CA THR A 196 9.43 -1.23 -2.09
C THR A 196 8.17 -1.85 -1.51
N ALA A 197 8.19 -2.38 -0.29
CA ALA A 197 7.04 -3.03 0.34
C ALA A 197 6.87 -2.63 1.81
N LEU A 198 5.62 -2.72 2.29
CA LEU A 198 5.29 -2.66 3.71
C LEU A 198 5.40 -4.08 4.29
N ARG A 199 6.23 -4.26 5.32
CA ARG A 199 6.51 -5.57 5.94
C ARG A 199 6.52 -5.51 7.46
N ALA A 200 5.93 -6.50 8.09
CA ALA A 200 6.09 -6.78 9.51
C ALA A 200 7.38 -7.60 9.77
N PRO A 201 7.98 -7.51 10.98
CA PRO A 201 9.09 -8.34 11.43
C PRO A 201 8.93 -9.85 11.21
N SER A 202 7.71 -10.40 11.34
CA SER A 202 7.39 -11.81 11.08
C SER A 202 7.49 -12.22 9.61
N GLY A 203 7.59 -11.25 8.70
CA GLY A 203 7.64 -11.47 7.26
C GLY A 203 6.31 -11.18 6.54
N ALA A 204 5.20 -11.05 7.28
CA ALA A 204 3.92 -10.65 6.72
C ALA A 204 4.05 -9.32 5.97
N CYS A 205 3.36 -9.16 4.84
CA CYS A 205 3.46 -7.96 4.01
C CYS A 205 2.13 -7.56 3.41
N ALA A 206 2.03 -6.28 3.03
CA ALA A 206 0.93 -5.79 2.21
C ALA A 206 0.91 -6.57 0.88
N SER A 207 -0.23 -7.17 0.52
CA SER A 207 -0.37 -8.02 -0.67
C SER A 207 -1.20 -7.39 -1.79
N GLY A 208 -1.68 -6.17 -1.58
CA GLY A 208 -2.49 -5.41 -2.51
C GLY A 208 -3.78 -4.95 -1.83
N HIS A 209 -4.88 -4.93 -2.56
CA HIS A 209 -6.19 -4.51 -2.07
C HIS A 209 -7.30 -5.53 -2.41
N ASP A 210 -8.43 -5.43 -1.72
CA ASP A 210 -9.67 -6.12 -2.06
C ASP A 210 -10.58 -5.27 -2.97
N ASP A 211 -11.76 -5.80 -3.34
CA ASP A 211 -12.74 -5.10 -4.20
C ASP A 211 -13.28 -3.79 -3.59
N LEU A 212 -13.06 -3.56 -2.29
CA LEU A 212 -13.43 -2.34 -1.56
C LEU A 212 -12.24 -1.41 -1.37
N ALA A 213 -11.14 -1.65 -2.10
CA ALA A 213 -9.88 -0.94 -2.01
C ALA A 213 -9.23 -1.05 -0.62
N GLN A 214 -9.61 -2.03 0.20
CA GLN A 214 -9.01 -2.23 1.51
C GLN A 214 -7.74 -3.05 1.38
N LEU A 215 -6.67 -2.59 2.04
CA LEU A 215 -5.38 -3.25 1.98
C LEU A 215 -5.49 -4.69 2.53
N THR A 216 -4.97 -5.63 1.76
CA THR A 216 -4.84 -7.04 2.13
C THR A 216 -3.41 -7.34 2.60
N VAL A 217 -3.27 -8.39 3.41
CA VAL A 217 -1.98 -8.82 3.93
C VAL A 217 -1.76 -10.29 3.57
N ASP A 218 -0.58 -10.60 3.03
CA ASP A 218 -0.08 -11.97 2.96
C ASP A 218 0.71 -12.25 4.24
N PRO A 219 0.19 -13.08 5.16
CA PRO A 219 0.85 -13.35 6.44
C PRO A 219 2.17 -14.12 6.29
N ASN A 220 2.41 -14.77 5.14
CA ASN A 220 3.64 -15.51 4.87
C ASN A 220 4.68 -14.70 4.10
N GLY A 221 4.32 -13.50 3.62
CA GLY A 221 5.23 -12.63 2.89
C GLY A 221 5.57 -13.08 1.47
N ALA A 222 4.80 -14.01 0.88
CA ALA A 222 5.10 -14.58 -0.43
C ALA A 222 4.72 -13.65 -1.59
N ASN A 223 3.62 -12.91 -1.46
CA ASN A 223 3.06 -12.07 -2.50
C ASN A 223 2.93 -10.63 -2.00
N CYS A 224 4.06 -9.91 -1.95
CA CYS A 224 4.07 -8.53 -1.47
C CYS A 224 3.82 -7.54 -2.61
N ALA A 225 2.79 -6.72 -2.44
CA ALA A 225 2.57 -5.54 -3.26
C ALA A 225 3.81 -4.64 -3.21
N GLN A 226 4.08 -4.00 -4.34
CA GLN A 226 5.16 -3.03 -4.48
C GLN A 226 4.57 -1.63 -4.45
N PHE A 227 5.34 -0.67 -3.94
CA PHE A 227 4.93 0.72 -3.87
C PHE A 227 5.97 1.61 -4.54
N ASP A 228 5.51 2.44 -5.45
CA ASP A 228 6.22 3.64 -5.86
C ASP A 228 6.09 4.71 -4.78
N THR A 229 7.08 5.58 -4.68
CA THR A 229 7.13 6.60 -3.64
C THR A 229 7.36 8.00 -4.21
N THR A 230 6.60 8.94 -3.67
CA THR A 230 6.80 10.38 -3.89
C THR A 230 7.24 11.00 -2.57
N ALA A 231 8.43 11.59 -2.54
CA ALA A 231 8.88 12.35 -1.38
C ALA A 231 8.14 13.69 -1.29
N VAL A 232 7.60 13.99 -0.11
CA VAL A 232 6.81 15.19 0.14
C VAL A 232 7.25 15.91 1.40
N THR A 233 6.87 17.18 1.52
CA THR A 233 6.98 17.90 2.80
C THR A 233 5.88 17.41 3.73
N PRO A 234 6.17 17.07 5.00
CA PRO A 234 5.14 16.64 5.94
C PRO A 234 4.05 17.71 6.08
N THR A 235 2.80 17.32 5.85
CA THR A 235 1.64 18.16 6.13
C THR A 235 1.28 18.06 7.61
N ALA A 236 0.88 19.18 8.22
CA ALA A 236 0.37 19.18 9.58
C ALA A 236 -0.84 18.24 9.74
N SER A 237 -0.78 17.36 10.74
CA SER A 237 -1.73 16.27 10.99
C SER A 237 -2.87 16.67 11.92
#